data_AF-A0A7X8EW89-F1
#
_entry.id   AF-A0A7X8EW89-F1
#
_cell.length_a   1.000
_cell.length_b   1.000
_cell.length_c   1.000
_cell.angle_alpha   90.00
_cell.angle_beta   90.00
_cell.angle_gamma   90.00
#
_symmetry.space_group_name_H-M   'P 1'
#
loop_
_entity.id
_entity.type
_entity.pdbx_description
1 polymer ?
#
loop_
_entity_poly.entity_id
_entity_poly.type
_entity_poly.pdbx_seq_one_letter_code
_entity_poly.pdbx_strand_id
1 'polypeptide(L)'
;MNYLYNKKHNTIDLLFEEQKYSYLFRAGELKNPFYASFYEQCIESTVADAYEIFLETNTENNYFQQQIKKLDKEAAARFFRIMAIHHSIYMMRKRRRELFWEEMRQALFFVYNFSENEKKLADVLYERACNHEVAFPVLFSKATARYLFYSKTISPFSLAFIENFCYNSYNSFLESFTRYLSIKMRLKKAAN
;
A
#
# COMPACT_ATOMS: atom_id res chain seq x y z
N MET A 1 -22.78 20.50 5.91
CA MET A 1 -21.78 19.55 5.38
C MET A 1 -20.41 19.60 6.08
N ASN A 2 -19.98 20.72 6.69
CA ASN A 2 -18.61 20.85 7.25
C ASN A 2 -18.24 20.00 8.49
N TYR A 3 -19.18 19.69 9.40
CA TYR A 3 -18.82 18.99 10.65
C TYR A 3 -18.43 17.51 10.45
N LEU A 4 -19.17 16.79 9.58
CA LEU A 4 -18.89 15.39 9.25
C LEU A 4 -17.61 15.23 8.42
N TYR A 5 -17.33 16.18 7.52
CA TYR A 5 -16.09 16.20 6.74
C TYR A 5 -14.88 16.39 7.65
N ASN A 6 -14.90 17.41 8.52
CA ASN A 6 -13.83 17.67 9.48
C ASN A 6 -13.60 16.48 10.43
N LYS A 7 -14.67 15.82 10.90
CA LYS A 7 -14.51 14.65 11.78
C LYS A 7 -13.85 13.46 11.08
N LYS A 8 -14.19 13.20 9.81
CA LYS A 8 -13.59 12.13 9.02
C LYS A 8 -12.14 12.44 8.65
N HIS A 9 -11.85 13.70 8.30
CA HIS A 9 -10.48 14.17 8.04
C HIS A 9 -9.59 13.96 9.26
N ASN A 10 -10.01 14.43 10.44
CA ASN A 10 -9.29 14.24 11.69
C ASN A 10 -9.08 12.76 12.04
N THR A 11 -9.99 11.88 11.61
CA THR A 11 -9.86 10.42 11.81
C THR A 11 -8.77 9.86 10.91
N ILE A 12 -8.71 10.25 9.63
CA ILE A 12 -7.64 9.82 8.73
C ILE A 12 -6.28 10.37 9.20
N ASP A 13 -6.21 11.65 9.56
CA ASP A 13 -5.01 12.27 10.13
C ASP A 13 -4.49 11.44 11.32
N LEU A 14 -5.35 11.18 12.31
CA LEU A 14 -4.97 10.44 13.51
C LEU A 14 -4.59 8.98 13.22
N LEU A 15 -5.28 8.31 12.29
CA LEU A 15 -5.03 6.89 12.03
C LEU A 15 -3.84 6.65 11.10
N PHE A 16 -3.60 7.50 10.12
CA PHE A 16 -2.59 7.29 9.08
C PHE A 16 -1.30 8.05 9.35
N GLU A 17 -1.36 9.34 9.70
CA GLU A 17 -0.16 10.14 9.92
C GLU A 17 0.60 9.69 11.18
N GLU A 18 -0.10 9.31 12.26
CA GLU A 18 0.58 8.79 13.46
C GLU A 18 1.32 7.48 13.18
N GLN A 19 0.70 6.57 12.41
CA GLN A 19 1.31 5.27 12.10
C GLN A 19 2.45 5.39 11.09
N LYS A 20 2.32 6.31 10.12
CA LYS A 20 3.32 6.60 9.10
C LYS A 20 4.72 6.75 9.68
N TYR A 21 4.89 7.55 10.74
CA TYR A 21 6.22 7.81 11.31
C TYR A 21 6.92 6.55 11.81
N SER A 22 6.17 5.59 12.37
CA SER A 22 6.75 4.30 12.82
C SER A 22 7.24 3.42 11.67
N TYR A 23 6.60 3.53 10.49
CA TYR A 23 7.01 2.83 9.29
C TYR A 23 8.19 3.55 8.63
N LEU A 24 8.17 4.88 8.55
CA LEU A 24 9.27 5.68 8.00
C LEU A 24 10.56 5.49 8.80
N PHE A 25 10.47 5.45 10.13
CA PHE A 25 11.61 5.17 11.00
C PHE A 25 12.30 3.86 10.60
N ARG A 26 11.54 2.76 10.48
CA ARG A 26 12.08 1.45 10.09
C ARG A 26 12.53 1.41 8.63
N ALA A 27 11.86 2.11 7.73
CA ALA A 27 12.33 2.26 6.35
C ALA A 27 13.72 2.90 6.31
N GLY A 28 13.97 3.90 7.16
CA GLY A 28 15.29 4.54 7.32
C GLY A 28 16.38 3.65 7.90
N GLU A 29 16.02 2.58 8.63
CA GLU A 29 16.98 1.59 9.17
C GLU A 29 17.41 0.54 8.13
N LEU A 30 16.76 0.48 6.96
CA LEU A 30 17.14 -0.45 5.90
C LEU A 30 18.52 -0.10 5.33
N LYS A 31 19.42 -1.10 5.36
CA LYS A 31 20.79 -0.96 4.83
C LYS A 31 20.82 -0.72 3.32
N ASN A 32 19.88 -1.30 2.58
CA ASN A 32 19.81 -1.15 1.13
C ASN A 32 19.07 0.17 0.79
N PRO A 33 19.74 1.16 0.17
CA PRO A 33 19.13 2.45 -0.12
C PRO A 33 17.94 2.38 -1.08
N PHE A 34 17.90 1.39 -1.97
CA PHE A 34 16.76 1.19 -2.86
C PHE A 34 15.53 0.76 -2.07
N TYR A 35 15.64 -0.25 -1.19
CA TYR A 35 14.50 -0.70 -0.38
C TYR A 35 14.06 0.38 0.61
N ALA A 36 15.01 1.11 1.23
CA ALA A 36 14.70 2.26 2.08
C ALA A 36 13.82 3.26 1.33
N SER A 37 14.27 3.73 0.17
CA SER A 37 13.54 4.72 -0.63
C SER A 37 12.26 4.21 -1.24
N PHE A 38 12.21 2.93 -1.61
CA PHE A 38 11.00 2.29 -2.10
C PHE A 38 9.90 2.35 -1.02
N TYR A 39 10.24 1.93 0.21
CA TYR A 39 9.25 1.89 1.27
C TYR A 39 8.94 3.27 1.86
N GLU A 40 9.90 4.19 1.95
CA GLU A 40 9.63 5.61 2.25
C GLU A 40 8.53 6.17 1.32
N GLN A 41 8.71 6.00 0.01
CA GLN A 41 7.72 6.48 -0.96
C GLN A 41 6.42 5.69 -0.93
N CYS A 42 6.46 4.38 -0.69
CA CYS A 42 5.26 3.54 -0.58
C CYS A 42 4.40 3.99 0.61
N ILE A 43 5.03 4.31 1.74
CA ILE A 43 4.35 4.82 2.95
C ILE A 43 3.67 6.16 2.65
N GLU A 44 4.39 7.15 2.10
CA GLU A 44 3.81 8.46 1.78
C GLU A 44 2.68 8.35 0.75
N SER A 45 2.86 7.49 -0.27
CA SER A 45 1.82 7.27 -1.29
C SER A 45 0.59 6.58 -0.69
N THR A 46 0.76 5.66 0.26
CA THR A 46 -0.36 4.98 0.93
C THR A 46 -1.16 5.93 1.82
N VAL A 47 -0.51 6.93 2.43
CA VAL A 47 -1.20 7.99 3.16
C VAL A 47 -2.04 8.84 2.21
N ALA A 48 -1.46 9.29 1.10
CA ALA A 48 -2.19 10.04 0.08
C ALA A 48 -3.38 9.23 -0.48
N ASP A 49 -3.16 7.95 -0.79
CA ASP A 49 -4.23 7.03 -1.21
C ASP A 49 -5.35 6.99 -0.18
N ALA A 50 -5.03 6.93 1.13
CA ALA A 50 -6.03 6.87 2.18
C ALA A 50 -6.91 8.13 2.23
N TYR A 51 -6.35 9.34 2.08
CA TYR A 51 -7.17 10.55 1.95
C TYR A 51 -8.09 10.49 0.74
N GLU A 52 -7.53 10.14 -0.43
CA GLU A 52 -8.28 10.09 -1.68
C GLU A 52 -9.44 9.10 -1.61
N ILE A 53 -9.19 7.86 -1.19
CA ILE A 53 -10.18 6.77 -1.27
C ILE A 53 -11.16 6.72 -0.11
N PHE A 54 -10.78 7.15 1.09
CA PHE A 54 -11.72 7.17 2.22
C PHE A 54 -12.55 8.46 2.27
N LEU A 55 -12.03 9.59 1.77
CA LEU A 55 -12.68 10.91 1.93
C LEU A 55 -13.15 11.53 0.61
N GLU A 56 -12.28 11.63 -0.38
CA GLU A 56 -12.48 12.52 -1.54
C GLU A 56 -13.24 11.84 -2.69
N THR A 57 -12.96 10.56 -2.93
CA THR A 57 -13.53 9.79 -4.04
C THR A 57 -14.98 9.43 -3.76
N ASN A 58 -15.91 10.31 -4.13
CA ASN A 58 -17.34 10.09 -3.94
C ASN A 58 -17.95 9.35 -5.15
N THR A 59 -17.86 8.02 -5.15
CA THR A 59 -18.49 7.17 -6.18
C THR A 59 -19.34 6.09 -5.53
N GLU A 60 -20.44 5.70 -6.19
CA GLU A 60 -21.44 4.77 -5.65
C GLU A 60 -20.82 3.42 -5.22
N ASN A 61 -19.79 2.97 -5.92
CA ASN A 61 -19.12 1.69 -5.69
C ASN A 61 -17.79 1.82 -4.94
N ASN A 62 -17.48 2.99 -4.35
CA ASN A 62 -16.29 3.14 -3.51
C ASN A 62 -16.41 2.26 -2.27
N TYR A 63 -15.78 1.08 -2.36
CA TYR A 63 -15.78 0.09 -1.31
C TYR A 63 -15.23 0.63 0.02
N PHE A 64 -14.15 1.41 -0.02
CA PHE A 64 -13.46 1.89 1.17
C PHE A 64 -14.28 2.93 1.92
N GLN A 65 -14.87 3.89 1.20
CA GLN A 65 -15.75 4.90 1.78
C GLN A 65 -16.99 4.24 2.44
N GLN A 66 -17.54 3.19 1.83
CA GLN A 66 -18.64 2.42 2.42
C GLN A 66 -18.24 1.72 3.73
N GLN A 67 -16.96 1.35 3.90
CA GLN A 67 -16.44 0.72 5.11
C GLN A 67 -15.86 1.71 6.14
N ILE A 68 -15.90 3.03 5.91
CA ILE A 68 -15.21 4.02 6.77
C ILE A 68 -15.58 3.93 8.26
N LYS A 69 -16.80 3.50 8.60
CA LYS A 69 -17.23 3.31 10.00
C LYS A 69 -16.48 2.17 10.72
N LYS A 70 -15.86 1.25 9.97
CA LYS A 70 -15.05 0.13 10.47
C LYS A 70 -13.55 0.45 10.44
N LEU A 71 -13.17 1.64 9.99
CA LEU A 71 -11.78 2.06 9.94
C LEU A 71 -11.31 2.42 11.36
N ASP A 72 -10.57 1.51 11.97
CA ASP A 72 -9.86 1.71 13.22
C ASP A 72 -8.34 1.69 12.99
N LYS A 73 -7.57 1.77 14.08
CA LYS A 73 -6.10 1.76 14.03
C LYS A 73 -5.54 0.50 13.37
N GLU A 74 -6.15 -0.65 13.64
CA GLU A 74 -5.70 -1.92 13.09
C GLU A 74 -6.08 -2.04 11.60
N ALA A 75 -7.26 -1.61 11.20
CA ALA A 75 -7.66 -1.55 9.79
C ALA A 75 -6.76 -0.60 8.98
N ALA A 76 -6.36 0.55 9.54
CA ALA A 76 -5.38 1.44 8.94
C ALA A 76 -3.99 0.79 8.83
N ALA A 77 -3.54 0.07 9.86
CA ALA A 77 -2.30 -0.69 9.81
C ALA A 77 -2.31 -1.74 8.69
N ARG A 78 -3.43 -2.46 8.54
CA ARG A 78 -3.62 -3.43 7.45
C ARG A 78 -3.67 -2.77 6.09
N PHE A 79 -4.19 -1.55 5.98
CA PHE A 79 -4.14 -0.78 4.74
C PHE A 79 -2.70 -0.52 4.31
N PHE A 80 -1.85 -0.05 5.22
CA PHE A 80 -0.41 0.05 4.97
C PHE A 80 0.21 -1.27 4.50
N ARG A 81 -0.05 -2.36 5.23
CA ARG A 81 0.52 -3.68 4.92
C ARG A 81 0.06 -4.21 3.56
N ILE A 82 -1.22 -4.13 3.23
CA ILE A 82 -1.74 -4.67 1.97
C ILE A 82 -1.28 -3.84 0.77
N MET A 83 -1.20 -2.51 0.89
CA MET A 83 -0.67 -1.65 -0.17
C MET A 83 0.82 -1.89 -0.39
N ALA A 84 1.58 -2.10 0.69
CA ALA A 84 2.98 -2.46 0.61
C ALA A 84 3.21 -3.84 -0.06
N ILE A 85 2.38 -4.84 0.26
CA ILE A 85 2.38 -6.13 -0.47
C ILE A 85 2.11 -5.89 -1.96
N HIS A 86 1.06 -5.13 -2.28
CA HIS A 86 0.67 -4.85 -3.66
C HIS A 86 1.83 -4.24 -4.45
N HIS A 87 2.38 -3.12 -3.97
CA HIS A 87 3.43 -2.40 -4.67
C HIS A 87 4.71 -3.23 -4.78
N SER A 88 5.04 -4.02 -3.75
CA SER A 88 6.20 -4.91 -3.77
C SER A 88 6.07 -5.99 -4.84
N ILE A 89 4.93 -6.68 -4.89
CA ILE A 89 4.64 -7.72 -5.90
C ILE A 89 4.72 -7.12 -7.31
N TYR A 90 4.09 -5.97 -7.54
CA TYR A 90 4.11 -5.33 -8.85
C TYR A 90 5.50 -4.82 -9.25
N MET A 91 6.30 -4.31 -8.31
CA MET A 91 7.70 -3.97 -8.56
C MET A 91 8.51 -5.19 -8.99
N MET A 92 8.34 -6.33 -8.29
CA MET A 92 9.00 -7.59 -8.64
C MET A 92 8.60 -8.13 -10.02
N ARG A 93 7.32 -7.96 -10.39
CA ARG A 93 6.80 -8.42 -11.69
C ARG A 93 7.39 -7.68 -12.89
N LYS A 94 7.95 -6.47 -12.71
CA LYS A 94 8.63 -5.74 -13.80
C LYS A 94 9.97 -6.36 -14.21
N ARG A 95 10.36 -7.53 -13.66
CA ARG A 95 11.51 -8.37 -14.03
C ARG A 95 12.80 -7.57 -14.30
N ARG A 96 13.14 -6.64 -13.40
CA ARG A 96 14.47 -6.03 -13.39
C ARG A 96 15.46 -7.06 -12.85
N ARG A 97 16.52 -7.36 -13.61
CA ARG A 97 17.46 -8.48 -13.38
C ARG A 97 18.22 -8.46 -12.03
N GLU A 98 17.98 -7.45 -11.19
CA GLU A 98 18.71 -7.20 -9.94
C GLU A 98 17.82 -7.17 -8.69
N LEU A 99 16.51 -7.41 -8.81
CA LEU A 99 15.62 -7.47 -7.65
C LEU A 99 15.26 -8.92 -7.32
N PHE A 100 15.44 -9.29 -6.06
CA PHE A 100 15.10 -10.62 -5.54
C PHE A 100 13.93 -10.53 -4.55
N TRP A 101 12.95 -11.42 -4.70
CA TRP A 101 11.78 -11.43 -3.80
C TRP A 101 12.19 -11.62 -2.34
N GLU A 102 13.21 -12.44 -2.10
CA GLU A 102 13.71 -12.73 -0.75
C GLU A 102 14.16 -11.46 -0.02
N GLU A 103 14.91 -10.60 -0.69
CA GLU A 103 15.37 -9.34 -0.10
C GLU A 103 14.21 -8.35 0.05
N MET A 104 13.36 -8.25 -0.98
CA MET A 104 12.19 -7.37 -0.98
C MET A 104 11.23 -7.71 0.16
N ARG A 105 10.92 -9.00 0.36
CA ARG A 105 10.00 -9.47 1.40
C ARG A 105 10.59 -9.33 2.79
N GLN A 106 11.90 -9.53 2.97
CA GLN A 106 12.55 -9.26 4.26
C GLN A 106 12.42 -7.79 4.66
N ALA A 107 12.68 -6.88 3.71
CA ALA A 107 12.51 -5.46 3.92
C ALA A 107 11.03 -5.08 4.17
N LEU A 108 10.08 -5.67 3.41
CA LEU A 108 8.63 -5.50 3.63
C LEU A 108 8.24 -5.88 5.06
N PHE A 109 8.62 -7.08 5.50
CA PHE A 109 8.21 -7.62 6.79
C PHE A 109 8.81 -6.82 7.95
N PHE A 110 10.05 -6.37 7.80
CA PHE A 110 10.70 -5.50 8.77
C PHE A 110 10.02 -4.13 8.86
N VAL A 111 9.88 -3.43 7.72
CA VAL A 111 9.33 -2.06 7.68
C VAL A 111 7.92 -2.01 8.24
N TYR A 112 7.09 -3.02 7.98
CA TYR A 112 5.68 -2.98 8.38
C TYR A 112 5.34 -3.89 9.58
N ASN A 113 6.33 -4.54 10.20
CA ASN A 113 6.20 -5.44 11.36
C ASN A 113 5.12 -6.51 11.14
N PHE A 114 5.29 -7.30 10.09
CA PHE A 114 4.32 -8.34 9.75
C PHE A 114 4.35 -9.47 10.78
N SER A 115 3.16 -9.92 11.19
CA SER A 115 2.97 -11.18 11.91
C SER A 115 3.22 -12.39 10.99
N GLU A 116 3.43 -13.57 11.56
CA GLU A 116 3.65 -14.81 10.78
C GLU A 116 2.52 -15.13 9.79
N ASN A 117 1.27 -14.81 10.14
CA ASN A 117 0.14 -15.01 9.24
C ASN A 117 0.14 -14.00 8.08
N GLU A 118 0.57 -12.77 8.32
CA GLU A 118 0.68 -11.74 7.28
C GLU A 118 1.86 -12.02 6.34
N LYS A 119 2.97 -12.57 6.87
CA LYS A 119 4.09 -13.05 6.05
C LYS A 119 3.63 -14.15 5.08
N LYS A 120 2.89 -15.15 5.60
CA LYS A 120 2.29 -16.20 4.77
C LYS A 120 1.33 -15.65 3.72
N LEU A 121 0.50 -14.67 4.08
CA LEU A 121 -0.39 -14.01 3.13
C LEU A 121 0.41 -13.35 2.00
N ALA A 122 1.47 -12.61 2.30
CA ALA A 122 2.31 -11.96 1.31
C ALA A 122 2.98 -12.96 0.36
N ASP A 123 3.53 -14.05 0.91
CA ASP A 123 4.19 -15.10 0.12
C ASP A 123 3.18 -15.80 -0.82
N VAL A 124 1.99 -16.14 -0.32
CA VAL A 124 0.92 -16.73 -1.15
C VAL A 124 0.47 -15.76 -2.25
N LEU A 125 0.31 -14.48 -1.93
CA LEU A 125 -0.07 -13.48 -2.93
C LEU A 125 1.01 -13.32 -4.01
N TYR A 126 2.28 -13.30 -3.62
CA TYR A 126 3.40 -13.24 -4.56
C TYR A 126 3.44 -14.47 -5.47
N GLU A 127 3.31 -15.67 -4.91
CA GLU A 127 3.25 -16.92 -5.67
C GLU A 127 2.11 -16.91 -6.70
N ARG A 128 0.91 -16.47 -6.27
CA ARG A 128 -0.25 -16.35 -7.18
C ARG A 128 -0.03 -15.31 -8.26
N ALA A 129 0.64 -14.20 -7.95
CA ALA A 129 0.99 -13.19 -8.93
C ALA A 129 1.97 -13.71 -9.99
N CYS A 130 2.90 -14.58 -9.61
CA CYS A 130 3.86 -15.21 -10.51
C CYS A 130 3.24 -16.31 -11.39
N ASN A 131 2.30 -17.10 -10.83
CA ASN A 131 1.74 -18.27 -11.51
C ASN A 131 0.44 -17.98 -12.27
N HIS A 132 -0.32 -16.96 -11.87
CA HIS A 132 -1.66 -16.66 -12.41
C HIS A 132 -1.86 -15.17 -12.64
N GLU A 133 -1.01 -14.61 -13.50
CA GLU A 133 -0.90 -13.16 -13.72
C GLU A 133 -2.24 -12.47 -14.05
N VAL A 134 -3.02 -13.06 -14.96
CA VAL A 134 -4.30 -12.50 -15.43
C VAL A 134 -5.37 -12.50 -14.34
N ALA A 135 -5.38 -13.50 -13.46
CA ALA A 135 -6.38 -13.63 -12.39
C ALA A 135 -5.97 -12.92 -11.10
N PHE A 136 -4.71 -12.48 -10.99
CA PHE A 136 -4.18 -11.90 -9.77
C PHE A 136 -4.91 -10.63 -9.31
N PRO A 137 -5.28 -9.65 -10.18
CA PRO A 137 -5.98 -8.45 -9.73
C PRO A 137 -7.29 -8.77 -8.97
N VAL A 138 -8.11 -9.64 -9.54
CA VAL A 138 -9.38 -10.08 -8.92
C VAL A 138 -9.14 -10.80 -7.59
N LEU A 139 -8.14 -11.68 -7.55
CA LEU A 139 -7.77 -12.41 -6.33
C LEU A 139 -7.28 -11.42 -5.25
N PHE A 140 -6.44 -10.48 -5.64
CA PHE A 140 -5.89 -9.46 -4.75
C PHE A 140 -7.00 -8.58 -4.17
N SER A 141 -7.94 -8.12 -4.98
CA SER A 141 -9.08 -7.32 -4.50
C SER A 141 -9.95 -8.04 -3.49
N LYS A 142 -10.20 -9.33 -3.69
CA LYS A 142 -10.88 -10.17 -2.69
C LYS A 142 -10.07 -10.29 -1.41
N ALA A 143 -8.76 -10.52 -1.52
CA ALA A 143 -7.87 -10.59 -0.36
C ALA A 143 -7.84 -9.27 0.40
N THR A 144 -7.74 -8.13 -0.28
CA THR A 144 -7.77 -6.78 0.29
C THR A 144 -9.02 -6.54 1.11
N ALA A 145 -10.20 -6.74 0.54
CA ALA A 145 -11.46 -6.55 1.25
C ALA A 145 -11.64 -7.51 2.45
N ARG A 146 -11.14 -8.75 2.32
CA ARG A 146 -11.17 -9.74 3.41
C ARG A 146 -10.20 -9.38 4.53
N TYR A 147 -9.00 -8.94 4.20
CA TYR A 147 -7.95 -8.64 5.17
C TYR A 147 -8.22 -7.32 5.91
N LEU A 148 -8.65 -6.28 5.18
CA LEU A 148 -8.94 -4.97 5.76
C LEU A 148 -10.18 -5.00 6.67
N PHE A 149 -11.31 -5.48 6.15
CA PHE A 149 -12.62 -5.30 6.80
C PHE A 149 -13.37 -6.61 7.04
N TYR A 150 -12.70 -7.76 6.91
CA TYR A 150 -13.30 -9.09 7.09
C TYR A 150 -14.53 -9.36 6.21
N SER A 151 -14.61 -8.69 5.06
CA SER A 151 -15.77 -8.81 4.19
C SER A 151 -15.89 -10.25 3.66
N LYS A 152 -17.06 -10.85 3.82
CA LYS A 152 -17.35 -12.21 3.35
C LYS A 152 -17.92 -12.22 1.93
N THR A 153 -18.70 -11.21 1.61
CA THR A 153 -19.39 -11.02 0.34
C THR A 153 -19.11 -9.61 -0.15
N ILE A 154 -18.73 -9.48 -1.41
CA ILE A 154 -18.39 -8.19 -2.04
C ILE A 154 -19.04 -8.20 -3.42
N SER A 155 -19.66 -7.09 -3.81
CA SER A 155 -20.26 -6.98 -5.13
C SER A 155 -19.18 -6.99 -6.23
N PRO A 156 -19.50 -7.43 -7.46
CA PRO A 156 -18.58 -7.32 -8.59
C PRO A 156 -18.10 -5.88 -8.82
N PHE A 157 -18.96 -4.88 -8.61
CA PHE A 157 -18.61 -3.46 -8.77
C PHE A 157 -17.62 -2.97 -7.72
N SER A 158 -17.77 -3.38 -6.46
CA SER A 158 -16.81 -3.06 -5.40
C SER A 158 -15.47 -3.77 -5.62
N LEU A 159 -15.47 -4.99 -6.16
CA LEU A 159 -14.22 -5.67 -6.54
C LEU A 159 -13.51 -4.91 -7.66
N ALA A 160 -14.22 -4.55 -8.72
CA ALA A 160 -13.68 -3.76 -9.82
C ALA A 160 -13.15 -2.39 -9.35
N PHE A 161 -13.82 -1.77 -8.37
CA PHE A 161 -13.34 -0.53 -7.75
C PHE A 161 -11.98 -0.75 -7.06
N ILE A 162 -11.85 -1.80 -6.24
CA ILE A 162 -10.58 -2.11 -5.57
C ILE A 162 -9.48 -2.42 -6.59
N GLU A 163 -9.80 -3.15 -7.67
CA GLU A 163 -8.84 -3.46 -8.74
C GLU A 163 -8.31 -2.17 -9.40
N ASN A 164 -9.22 -1.28 -9.80
CA ASN A 164 -8.87 0.00 -10.40
C ASN A 164 -8.08 0.88 -9.44
N PHE A 165 -8.50 0.94 -8.17
CA PHE A 165 -7.76 1.65 -7.13
C PHE A 165 -6.32 1.13 -7.01
N CYS A 166 -6.13 -0.18 -6.83
CA CYS A 166 -4.79 -0.75 -6.68
C CYS A 166 -3.91 -0.51 -7.90
N TYR A 167 -4.48 -0.61 -9.11
CA TYR A 167 -3.79 -0.28 -10.35
C TYR A 167 -3.33 1.19 -10.39
N ASN A 168 -4.23 2.12 -10.11
CA ASN A 168 -3.94 3.57 -10.12
C ASN A 168 -2.94 3.94 -9.03
N SER A 169 -3.15 3.46 -7.80
CA SER A 169 -2.23 3.65 -6.67
C SER A 169 -0.81 3.22 -7.03
N TYR A 170 -0.62 2.04 -7.62
CA TYR A 170 0.73 1.59 -8.00
C TYR A 170 1.36 2.46 -9.09
N ASN A 171 0.59 2.91 -10.09
CA ASN A 171 1.11 3.76 -11.15
C ASN A 171 1.51 5.14 -10.63
N SER A 172 0.65 5.77 -9.82
CA SER A 172 0.94 7.05 -9.15
C SER A 172 2.16 6.94 -8.23
N PHE A 173 2.23 5.86 -7.43
CA PHE A 173 3.39 5.53 -6.61
C PHE A 173 4.66 5.44 -7.47
N LEU A 174 4.63 4.67 -8.55
CA LEU A 174 5.82 4.43 -9.36
C LEU A 174 6.31 5.70 -10.07
N GLU A 175 5.39 6.52 -10.57
CA GLU A 175 5.71 7.82 -11.14
C GLU A 175 6.40 8.72 -10.10
N SER A 176 5.82 8.83 -8.91
CA SER A 176 6.42 9.60 -7.81
C SER A 176 7.79 9.03 -7.40
N PHE A 177 7.91 7.71 -7.25
CA PHE A 177 9.13 7.03 -6.83
C PHE A 177 10.29 7.25 -7.80
N THR A 178 10.03 7.17 -9.10
CA THR A 178 11.08 7.41 -10.11
C THR A 178 11.59 8.86 -10.07
N ARG A 179 10.69 9.82 -9.84
CA ARG A 179 11.07 11.23 -9.63
C ARG A 179 11.87 11.41 -8.34
N TYR A 180 11.39 10.84 -7.24
CA TYR A 180 12.04 10.88 -5.93
C TYR A 180 13.48 10.33 -5.97
N LEU A 181 13.67 9.14 -6.56
CA LEU A 181 14.99 8.56 -6.75
C LEU A 181 15.90 9.47 -7.56
N SER A 182 15.39 10.07 -8.64
CA SER A 182 16.17 10.98 -9.48
C SER A 182 16.66 12.21 -8.71
N ILE A 183 15.84 12.76 -7.81
CA ILE A 183 16.19 13.90 -6.95
C ILE A 183 17.22 13.47 -5.91
N LYS A 184 16.99 12.35 -5.20
CA LYS A 184 17.90 11.82 -4.19
C LYS A 184 19.30 11.57 -4.77
N MET A 185 19.38 11.04 -5.98
CA MET A 185 20.65 10.86 -6.70
C MET A 185 21.34 12.19 -7.04
N ARG A 186 20.59 13.21 -7.46
CA ARG A 186 21.15 14.55 -7.75
C ARG A 186 21.67 15.22 -6.48
N LEU A 187 20.93 15.15 -5.38
CA LEU A 187 21.35 15.69 -4.08
C LEU A 187 22.62 15.00 -3.57
N LYS A 188 22.70 13.68 -3.69
CA LYS A 188 23.92 12.93 -3.32
C LYS A 188 25.14 13.34 -4.17
N LYS A 189 24.95 13.67 -5.44
CA LYS A 189 26.02 14.19 -6.31
C LYS A 189 26.43 15.61 -5.96
N ALA A 190 25.51 16.45 -5.49
CA ALA A 190 25.79 17.84 -5.13
C ALA A 190 26.42 17.99 -3.73
N ALA A 191 26.27 16.98 -2.86
CA ALA A 191 26.86 16.93 -1.52
C ALA A 191 28.29 16.36 -1.50
N ASN A 192 28.80 15.89 -2.64
CA ASN A 192 30.16 15.37 -2.86
C ASN A 192 30.95 16.33 -3.74
#